data_AF-A0A8B3XZT3-F1
#
_entry.id   AF-A0A8B3XZT3-F1
#
_cell.length_a   1.000
_cell.length_b   1.000
_cell.length_c   1.000
_cell.angle_alpha   90.00
_cell.angle_beta   90.00
_cell.angle_gamma   90.00
#
_symmetry.space_group_name_H-M   'P 1'
#
loop_
_entity.id
_entity.type
_entity.pdbx_description
1 polymer ?
#
loop_
_entity_poly.entity_id
_entity_poly.type
_entity_poly.pdbx_seq_one_letter_code
_entity_poly.pdbx_strand_id
1 'polypeptide(L)'
;MPFKADVRLIAAARTGGICANPRCSCYLLGPGDDGPYQVDVFEAAHIISGASKGPRYKFILDFDYDHISNCIPLCRSCHRLIDHPQNWKMYTVEVLQEWKFDAEEMARMRRNKPINVPFFDPNTERGVRRKFAENLGMILDSLWDHQRLLGQGILSQSAYQNICRGSRGFSFGEWGHNHPDRSHDARIAYRQDGLVATMERLTTLLYQRRWARYTWLEDINFCSFRESRFSNLDSRYTDNLNHELQILIRQAHDFRDMP
;
A
#
# COMPACT_ATOMS: atom_id res chain seq x y z
N MET A 1 -13.79 -26.69 -12.65
CA MET A 1 -15.14 -26.47 -13.21
C MET A 1 -15.44 -24.99 -13.13
N PRO A 2 -16.27 -24.40 -14.00
CA PRO A 2 -16.63 -23.00 -13.86
C PRO A 2 -17.51 -22.78 -12.61
N PHE A 3 -17.33 -21.65 -11.93
CA PHE A 3 -18.26 -21.22 -10.87
C PHE A 3 -19.68 -21.01 -11.42
N LYS A 4 -20.68 -21.19 -10.56
CA LYS A 4 -22.07 -20.82 -10.86
C LYS A 4 -22.21 -19.33 -11.16
N ALA A 5 -23.19 -18.96 -11.98
CA ALA A 5 -23.36 -17.59 -12.48
C ALA A 5 -23.58 -16.56 -11.36
N ASP A 6 -24.31 -16.93 -10.32
CA ASP A 6 -24.54 -16.11 -9.13
C ASP A 6 -23.25 -15.83 -8.37
N VAL A 7 -22.42 -16.85 -8.11
CA VAL A 7 -21.11 -16.69 -7.44
C VAL A 7 -20.19 -15.78 -8.25
N ARG A 8 -20.17 -15.94 -9.58
CA ARG A 8 -19.38 -15.09 -10.49
C ARG A 8 -19.81 -13.62 -10.39
N LEU A 9 -21.11 -13.35 -10.45
CA LEU A 9 -21.65 -12.00 -10.38
C LEU A 9 -21.45 -11.37 -8.99
N ILE A 10 -21.64 -12.13 -7.92
CA ILE A 10 -21.36 -11.68 -6.55
C ILE A 10 -19.88 -11.31 -6.42
N ALA A 11 -18.97 -12.13 -6.93
CA ALA A 11 -17.53 -11.84 -6.88
C ALA A 11 -17.19 -10.53 -7.60
N ALA A 12 -17.67 -10.36 -8.84
CA ALA A 12 -17.47 -9.13 -9.60
C ALA A 12 -18.07 -7.91 -8.89
N ALA A 13 -19.26 -8.02 -8.31
CA ALA A 13 -19.89 -6.93 -7.55
C ALA A 13 -19.08 -6.55 -6.31
N ARG A 14 -18.48 -7.53 -5.61
CA ARG A 14 -17.64 -7.30 -4.42
C ARG A 14 -16.38 -6.52 -4.74
N THR A 15 -15.82 -6.66 -5.94
CA THR A 15 -14.66 -5.87 -6.41
C THR A 15 -15.07 -4.59 -7.14
N GLY A 16 -16.36 -4.21 -7.09
CA GLY A 16 -16.87 -3.00 -7.74
C GLY A 16 -16.91 -3.08 -9.27
N GLY A 17 -16.92 -4.29 -9.83
CA GLY A 17 -16.90 -4.52 -11.27
C GLY A 17 -15.53 -4.29 -11.91
N ILE A 18 -14.45 -4.23 -11.12
CA ILE A 18 -13.07 -4.06 -11.59
C ILE A 18 -12.27 -5.36 -11.40
N CYS A 19 -11.37 -5.63 -12.34
CA CYS A 19 -10.42 -6.74 -12.28
C CYS A 19 -9.62 -6.72 -10.97
N ALA A 20 -9.59 -7.85 -10.26
CA ALA A 20 -8.89 -7.95 -8.98
C ALA A 20 -7.36 -7.93 -9.09
N ASN A 21 -6.80 -7.99 -10.30
CA ASN A 21 -5.36 -7.76 -10.49
C ASN A 21 -5.04 -6.29 -10.18
N PRO A 22 -4.17 -6.00 -9.20
CA PRO A 22 -3.87 -4.63 -8.75
C PRO A 22 -3.22 -3.74 -9.82
N ARG A 23 -2.83 -4.30 -10.97
CA ARG A 23 -2.21 -3.57 -12.10
C ARG A 23 -3.10 -3.44 -13.34
N CYS A 24 -4.33 -3.94 -13.34
CA CYS A 24 -5.15 -4.01 -14.56
C CYS A 24 -6.22 -2.92 -14.65
N SER A 25 -6.95 -2.66 -13.56
CA SER A 25 -8.06 -1.67 -13.52
C SER A 25 -9.14 -1.82 -14.60
N CYS A 26 -9.20 -2.95 -15.30
CA CYS A 26 -10.17 -3.21 -16.36
C CYS A 26 -11.58 -3.42 -15.76
N TYR A 27 -12.57 -2.76 -16.36
CA TYR A 27 -13.98 -3.02 -16.06
C TYR A 27 -14.37 -4.42 -16.55
N LEU A 28 -15.02 -5.18 -15.67
CA LEU A 28 -15.40 -6.57 -15.90
C LEU A 28 -16.82 -6.71 -16.47
N LEU A 29 -17.67 -5.73 -16.18
CA LEU A 29 -19.09 -5.68 -16.51
C LEU A 29 -19.34 -4.43 -17.36
N GLY A 30 -20.20 -4.58 -18.37
CA GLY A 30 -20.65 -3.48 -19.21
C GLY A 30 -22.01 -3.78 -19.85
N PRO A 31 -22.66 -2.76 -20.42
CA PRO A 31 -23.87 -2.98 -21.22
C PRO A 31 -23.55 -3.83 -22.45
N GLY A 32 -24.49 -4.67 -22.86
CA GLY A 32 -24.49 -5.26 -24.19
C GLY A 32 -24.90 -4.26 -25.27
N ASP A 33 -24.70 -4.65 -26.52
CA ASP A 33 -24.97 -3.79 -27.67
C ASP A 33 -26.46 -3.43 -27.81
N ASP A 34 -27.37 -4.34 -27.41
CA ASP A 34 -28.81 -4.17 -27.50
C ASP A 34 -29.54 -4.66 -26.23
N GLY A 35 -30.58 -3.94 -25.78
CA GLY A 35 -31.52 -4.40 -24.74
C GLY A 35 -30.98 -4.35 -23.30
N PRO A 36 -31.64 -5.04 -22.34
CA PRO A 36 -31.26 -5.03 -20.91
C PRO A 36 -30.09 -5.98 -20.60
N TYR A 37 -29.39 -6.48 -21.61
CA TYR A 37 -28.37 -7.51 -21.44
C TYR A 37 -27.04 -6.91 -21.00
N GLN A 38 -26.29 -7.67 -20.22
CA GLN A 38 -24.93 -7.34 -19.80
C GLN A 38 -23.92 -8.18 -20.58
N VAL A 39 -22.73 -7.63 -20.82
CA VAL A 39 -21.57 -8.39 -21.32
C VAL A 39 -20.58 -8.57 -20.19
N ASP A 40 -20.17 -9.83 -19.97
CA ASP A 40 -19.09 -10.20 -19.08
C ASP A 40 -17.78 -10.44 -19.86
N VAL A 41 -16.80 -9.57 -19.66
CA VAL A 41 -15.44 -9.70 -20.25
C VAL A 41 -14.45 -10.37 -19.30
N PHE A 42 -14.96 -11.08 -18.30
CA PHE A 42 -14.18 -11.60 -17.17
C PHE A 42 -14.38 -13.10 -16.94
N GLU A 43 -13.38 -13.69 -16.27
CA GLU A 43 -13.38 -15.08 -15.80
C GLU A 43 -13.22 -15.08 -14.28
N ALA A 44 -13.87 -16.03 -13.62
CA ALA A 44 -13.74 -16.25 -12.19
C ALA A 44 -12.74 -17.38 -11.95
N ALA A 45 -11.57 -17.04 -11.40
CA ALA A 45 -10.53 -18.00 -11.07
C ALA A 45 -10.76 -18.60 -9.69
N HIS A 46 -10.41 -19.89 -9.55
CA HIS A 46 -10.22 -20.53 -8.26
C HIS A 46 -8.86 -20.10 -7.68
N ILE A 47 -8.88 -19.54 -6.47
CA ILE A 47 -7.64 -19.26 -5.72
C ILE A 47 -6.94 -20.58 -5.39
N ILE A 48 -7.69 -21.54 -4.82
CA ILE A 48 -7.25 -22.91 -4.57
C ILE A 48 -7.97 -23.83 -5.56
N SER A 49 -7.23 -24.62 -6.33
CA SER A 49 -7.82 -25.57 -7.27
C SER A 49 -8.07 -26.93 -6.62
N GLY A 50 -9.22 -27.54 -6.92
CA GLY A 50 -9.52 -28.94 -6.58
C GLY A 50 -9.04 -29.94 -7.63
N ALA A 51 -8.53 -29.48 -8.77
CA ALA A 51 -8.03 -30.36 -9.83
C ALA A 51 -6.57 -30.75 -9.56
N SER A 52 -6.26 -32.05 -9.47
CA SER A 52 -4.93 -32.56 -9.08
C SER A 52 -3.76 -32.12 -9.98
N LYS A 53 -4.05 -31.75 -11.23
CA LYS A 53 -3.07 -31.21 -12.19
C LYS A 53 -3.24 -29.70 -12.44
N GLY A 54 -4.13 -29.05 -11.68
CA GLY A 54 -4.45 -27.64 -11.84
C GLY A 54 -3.48 -26.71 -11.10
N PRO A 55 -3.47 -25.42 -11.46
CA PRO A 55 -2.75 -24.41 -10.71
C PRO A 55 -3.14 -24.39 -9.24
N ARG A 56 -2.16 -24.29 -8.34
CA ARG A 56 -2.33 -24.21 -6.88
C ARG A 56 -3.24 -25.33 -6.32
N TYR A 57 -3.13 -26.55 -6.87
CA TYR A 57 -3.86 -27.69 -6.34
C TYR A 57 -3.56 -27.92 -4.87
N LYS A 58 -4.60 -28.04 -4.05
CA LYS A 58 -4.50 -28.47 -2.66
C LYS A 58 -5.73 -29.29 -2.32
N PHE A 59 -5.53 -30.55 -1.93
CA PHE A 59 -6.60 -31.38 -1.39
C PHE A 59 -6.93 -30.93 0.03
N ILE A 60 -8.17 -30.51 0.25
CA ILE A 60 -8.67 -30.09 1.56
C ILE A 60 -10.01 -30.80 1.76
N LEU A 61 -10.10 -31.59 2.84
CA LEU A 61 -11.34 -32.28 3.20
C LEU A 61 -12.43 -31.25 3.54
N ASP A 62 -13.65 -31.50 3.10
CA ASP A 62 -14.85 -30.65 3.33
C ASP A 62 -14.72 -29.20 2.83
N PHE A 63 -13.79 -28.92 1.91
CA PHE A 63 -13.64 -27.60 1.31
C PHE A 63 -14.57 -27.41 0.13
N ASP A 64 -15.39 -26.37 0.18
CA ASP A 64 -16.19 -25.94 -0.97
C ASP A 64 -15.33 -25.09 -1.90
N TYR A 65 -14.77 -25.73 -2.94
CA TYR A 65 -13.96 -25.07 -3.95
C TYR A 65 -14.75 -24.00 -4.73
N ASP A 66 -16.07 -24.11 -4.81
CA ASP A 66 -16.93 -23.18 -5.53
C ASP A 66 -17.50 -22.08 -4.62
N HIS A 67 -17.07 -22.02 -3.37
CA HIS A 67 -17.48 -20.98 -2.43
C HIS A 67 -16.95 -19.60 -2.84
N ILE A 68 -17.72 -18.55 -2.54
CA ILE A 68 -17.38 -17.17 -2.87
C ILE A 68 -16.01 -16.75 -2.32
N SER A 69 -15.57 -17.27 -1.18
CA SER A 69 -14.25 -16.97 -0.60
C SER A 69 -13.09 -17.44 -1.48
N ASN A 70 -13.27 -18.50 -2.28
CA ASN A 70 -12.28 -19.06 -3.18
C ASN A 70 -12.34 -18.49 -4.61
N CYS A 71 -13.33 -17.65 -4.89
CA CYS A 71 -13.54 -17.01 -6.20
C CYS A 71 -12.83 -15.64 -6.27
N ILE A 72 -12.01 -15.42 -7.30
CA ILE A 72 -11.43 -14.11 -7.63
C ILE A 72 -11.81 -13.70 -9.06
N PRO A 73 -12.44 -12.53 -9.28
CA PRO A 73 -12.86 -12.09 -10.61
C PRO A 73 -11.72 -11.36 -11.34
N LEU A 74 -11.37 -11.81 -12.54
CA LEU A 74 -10.26 -11.28 -13.34
C LEU A 74 -10.69 -11.10 -14.80
N CYS A 75 -10.15 -10.10 -15.50
CA CYS A 75 -10.32 -10.03 -16.96
C CYS A 75 -9.65 -11.26 -17.61
N ARG A 76 -10.11 -11.66 -18.81
CA ARG A 76 -9.60 -12.87 -19.50
C ARG A 76 -8.07 -12.92 -19.61
N SER A 77 -7.42 -11.77 -19.84
CA SER A 77 -5.96 -11.69 -19.91
C SER A 77 -5.28 -11.95 -18.57
N CYS A 78 -5.80 -11.38 -17.49
CA CYS A 78 -5.25 -11.58 -16.14
C CYS A 78 -5.53 -13.01 -15.62
N HIS A 79 -6.69 -13.56 -15.96
CA HIS A 79 -7.01 -14.95 -15.65
C HIS A 79 -5.99 -15.91 -16.29
N ARG A 80 -5.76 -15.76 -17.61
CA ARG A 80 -4.74 -16.53 -18.33
C ARG A 80 -3.35 -16.35 -17.73
N LEU A 81 -2.99 -15.13 -17.32
CA LEU A 81 -1.69 -14.83 -16.73
C LEU A 81 -1.42 -15.66 -15.46
N ILE A 82 -2.39 -15.75 -14.54
CA ILE A 82 -2.21 -16.42 -13.25
C ILE A 82 -2.30 -17.95 -13.32
N ASP A 83 -2.95 -18.47 -14.35
CA ASP A 83 -3.13 -19.90 -14.57
C ASP A 83 -2.13 -20.49 -15.57
N HIS A 84 -1.35 -19.63 -16.24
CA HIS A 84 -0.37 -20.08 -17.22
C HIS A 84 0.66 -21.02 -16.57
N PRO A 85 0.97 -22.19 -17.17
CA PRO A 85 1.91 -23.17 -16.60
C PRO A 85 3.32 -22.63 -16.30
N GLN A 86 3.73 -21.56 -16.97
CA GLN A 86 5.03 -20.90 -16.71
C GLN A 86 4.99 -19.93 -15.52
N ASN A 87 3.82 -19.41 -15.16
CA ASN A 87 3.69 -18.29 -14.23
C ASN A 87 2.96 -18.64 -12.93
N TRP A 88 2.09 -19.65 -12.93
CA TRP A 88 1.20 -19.97 -11.80
C TRP A 88 1.91 -20.17 -10.46
N LYS A 89 3.18 -20.58 -10.46
CA LYS A 89 4.00 -20.68 -9.24
C LYS A 89 4.30 -19.33 -8.58
N MET A 90 4.31 -18.23 -9.35
CA MET A 90 4.51 -16.86 -8.85
C MET A 90 3.23 -16.29 -8.25
N TYR A 91 2.07 -16.81 -8.66
CA TYR A 91 0.76 -16.43 -8.16
C TYR A 91 0.29 -17.50 -7.18
N THR A 92 0.80 -17.45 -5.96
CA THR A 92 0.45 -18.41 -4.91
C THR A 92 -0.96 -18.14 -4.37
N VAL A 93 -1.46 -19.04 -3.51
CA VAL A 93 -2.77 -18.89 -2.85
C VAL A 93 -2.82 -17.57 -2.07
N GLU A 94 -1.74 -17.27 -1.34
CA GLU A 94 -1.62 -16.09 -0.48
C GLU A 94 -1.65 -14.81 -1.32
N VAL A 95 -0.93 -14.77 -2.45
CA VAL A 95 -0.93 -13.63 -3.37
C VAL A 95 -2.32 -13.36 -3.93
N LEU A 96 -3.05 -14.40 -4.35
CA LEU A 96 -4.39 -14.21 -4.91
C LEU A 96 -5.43 -13.87 -3.84
N GLN A 97 -5.25 -14.34 -2.60
CA GLN A 97 -6.06 -13.90 -1.47
C GLN A 97 -5.85 -12.42 -1.16
N GLU A 98 -4.59 -11.95 -1.19
CA GLU A 98 -4.23 -10.54 -1.03
C GLU A 98 -4.85 -9.69 -2.15
N TRP A 99 -4.70 -10.10 -3.42
CA TRP A 99 -5.29 -9.39 -4.56
C TRP A 99 -6.80 -9.23 -4.43
N LYS A 100 -7.48 -10.31 -4.03
CA LYS A 100 -8.91 -10.27 -3.80
C LYS A 100 -9.27 -9.32 -2.65
N PHE A 101 -8.58 -9.45 -1.53
CA PHE A 101 -8.81 -8.61 -0.36
C PHE A 101 -8.65 -7.12 -0.71
N ASP A 102 -7.54 -6.76 -1.37
CA ASP A 102 -7.27 -5.40 -1.82
C ASP A 102 -8.34 -4.88 -2.78
N ALA A 103 -8.79 -5.72 -3.72
CA ALA A 103 -9.84 -5.35 -4.67
C ALA A 103 -11.18 -5.07 -3.99
N GLU A 104 -11.59 -5.92 -3.04
CA GLU A 104 -12.80 -5.72 -2.26
C GLU A 104 -12.71 -4.49 -1.36
N GLU A 105 -11.54 -4.26 -0.77
CA GLU A 105 -11.26 -3.12 0.10
C GLU A 105 -11.24 -1.80 -0.68
N MET A 106 -10.65 -1.78 -1.88
CA MET A 106 -10.73 -0.65 -2.81
C MET A 106 -12.18 -0.35 -3.21
N ALA A 107 -12.97 -1.38 -3.53
CA ALA A 107 -14.39 -1.20 -3.85
C ALA A 107 -15.17 -0.65 -2.65
N ARG A 108 -14.88 -1.12 -1.43
CA ARG A 108 -15.44 -0.59 -0.18
C ARG A 108 -15.10 0.89 0.01
N MET A 109 -13.84 1.27 -0.21
CA MET A 109 -13.39 2.65 -0.06
C MET A 109 -14.00 3.60 -1.09
N ARG A 110 -14.31 3.12 -2.30
CA ARG A 110 -14.90 3.91 -3.40
C ARG A 110 -16.43 3.98 -3.37
N ARG A 111 -17.10 3.13 -2.58
CA ARG A 111 -18.57 3.10 -2.47
C ARG A 111 -19.11 4.48 -2.09
N ASN A 112 -20.11 4.96 -2.85
CA ASN A 112 -20.73 6.27 -2.70
C ASN A 112 -19.76 7.47 -2.79
N LYS A 113 -18.61 7.30 -3.43
CA LYS A 113 -17.69 8.39 -3.74
C LYS A 113 -17.66 8.62 -5.25
N PRO A 114 -17.66 9.87 -5.72
CA PRO A 114 -17.42 10.13 -7.13
C PRO A 114 -16.07 9.57 -7.52
N ILE A 115 -16.00 8.95 -8.70
CA ILE A 115 -14.72 8.61 -9.31
C ILE A 115 -14.05 9.93 -9.64
N ASN A 116 -13.11 10.35 -8.79
CA ASN A 116 -12.25 11.48 -9.10
C ASN A 116 -11.24 10.96 -10.14
N VAL A 117 -11.52 11.23 -11.41
CA VAL A 117 -10.53 11.15 -12.50
C VAL A 117 -10.02 12.56 -12.76
N PRO A 118 -9.11 13.07 -11.92
CA PRO A 118 -8.28 14.19 -12.34
C PRO A 118 -7.59 13.79 -13.65
N PHE A 119 -7.46 14.76 -14.55
CA PHE A 119 -6.85 14.56 -15.86
C PHE A 119 -5.53 13.80 -15.71
N PHE A 120 -5.51 12.54 -16.13
CA PHE A 120 -4.33 11.70 -16.01
C PHE A 120 -3.33 12.13 -17.08
N ASP A 121 -2.38 12.97 -16.70
CA ASP A 121 -1.21 13.28 -17.49
C ASP A 121 0.01 12.48 -16.97
N PRO A 122 0.51 11.50 -17.73
CA PRO A 122 1.68 10.71 -17.36
C PRO A 122 2.93 11.53 -17.03
N ASN A 123 3.08 12.74 -17.59
CA ASN A 123 4.21 13.60 -17.30
C ASN A 123 4.06 14.29 -15.93
N THR A 124 2.86 14.80 -15.66
CA THR A 124 2.50 15.33 -14.34
C THR A 124 2.66 14.27 -13.25
N GLU A 125 2.15 13.05 -13.46
CA GLU A 125 2.29 11.95 -12.48
C GLU A 125 3.75 11.55 -12.24
N ARG A 126 4.56 11.49 -13.29
CA ARG A 126 6.02 11.28 -13.15
C ARG A 126 6.67 12.41 -12.36
N GLY A 127 6.24 13.65 -12.57
CA GLY A 127 6.68 14.82 -11.81
C GLY A 127 6.34 14.73 -10.33
N VAL A 128 5.09 14.40 -10.00
CA VAL A 128 4.61 14.22 -8.62
C VAL A 128 5.39 13.10 -7.93
N ARG A 129 5.53 11.93 -8.58
CA ARG A 129 6.32 10.81 -8.05
C ARG A 129 7.76 11.21 -7.78
N ARG A 130 8.43 11.84 -8.75
CA ARG A 130 9.83 12.25 -8.62
C ARG A 130 10.02 13.21 -7.45
N LYS A 131 9.19 14.26 -7.35
CA LYS A 131 9.24 15.23 -6.27
C LYS A 131 9.03 14.57 -4.90
N PHE A 132 8.09 13.63 -4.80
CA PHE A 132 7.87 12.88 -3.56
C PHE A 132 9.09 12.01 -3.20
N ALA A 133 9.66 11.31 -4.20
CA ALA A 133 10.86 10.49 -4.03
C ALA A 133 12.11 11.29 -3.63
N GLU A 134 12.28 12.50 -4.16
CA GLU A 134 13.36 13.43 -3.77
C GLU A 134 13.24 13.82 -2.30
N ASN A 135 12.04 14.16 -1.83
CA ASN A 135 11.81 14.46 -0.41
C ASN A 135 12.08 13.25 0.50
N LEU A 136 11.72 12.03 0.06
CA LEU A 136 12.09 10.80 0.79
C LEU A 136 13.60 10.60 0.83
N GLY A 137 14.30 10.90 -0.27
CA GLY A 137 15.76 10.87 -0.34
C GLY A 137 16.39 11.74 0.76
N MET A 138 15.91 12.96 0.94
CA MET A 138 16.38 13.87 2.00
C MET A 138 16.20 13.29 3.41
N ILE A 139 15.11 12.56 3.66
CA ILE A 139 14.91 11.85 4.93
C ILE A 139 15.94 10.73 5.07
N LEU A 140 16.06 9.87 4.05
CA LEU A 140 16.97 8.71 4.09
C LEU A 140 18.42 9.13 4.28
N ASP A 141 18.87 10.17 3.57
CA ASP A 141 20.22 10.71 3.69
C ASP A 141 20.46 11.24 5.11
N SER A 142 19.49 12.00 5.66
CA SER A 142 19.56 12.51 7.03
C SER A 142 19.59 11.40 8.09
N LEU A 143 18.93 10.27 7.83
CA LEU A 143 18.94 9.11 8.73
C LEU A 143 20.27 8.34 8.62
N TRP A 144 20.78 8.18 7.39
CA TRP A 144 22.00 7.46 7.10
C TRP A 144 23.23 8.12 7.71
N ASP A 145 23.37 9.45 7.55
CA ASP A 145 24.49 10.23 8.07
C ASP A 145 24.64 10.13 9.61
N HIS A 146 23.59 9.67 10.29
CA HIS A 146 23.48 9.65 11.74
C HIS A 146 23.08 8.29 12.31
N GLN A 147 23.37 7.21 11.58
CA GLN A 147 22.96 5.85 11.93
C GLN A 147 23.38 5.42 13.34
N ARG A 148 24.56 5.86 13.82
CA ARG A 148 25.05 5.55 15.18
C ARG A 148 24.20 6.17 16.28
N LEU A 149 23.54 7.29 15.99
CA LEU A 149 22.72 8.06 16.92
C LEU A 149 21.27 7.54 16.93
N LEU A 150 20.78 7.02 15.79
CA LEU A 150 19.47 6.36 15.71
C LEU A 150 19.34 5.20 16.70
N GLY A 151 20.39 4.37 16.83
CA GLY A 151 20.43 3.28 17.81
C GLY A 151 20.35 3.73 19.28
N GLN A 152 20.47 5.03 19.55
CA GLN A 152 20.32 5.65 20.86
C GLN A 152 19.01 6.45 20.98
N GLY A 153 18.10 6.33 20.00
CA GLY A 153 16.84 7.07 19.95
C GLY A 153 16.99 8.55 19.56
N ILE A 154 18.13 8.92 18.95
CA ILE A 154 18.49 10.31 18.63
C ILE A 154 18.34 10.53 17.12
N LEU A 155 17.49 11.50 16.76
CA LEU A 155 17.31 11.98 15.40
C LEU A 155 18.00 13.33 15.21
N SER A 156 18.52 13.60 14.01
CA SER A 156 18.96 14.95 13.66
C SER A 156 17.76 15.87 13.47
N GLN A 157 18.00 17.17 13.63
CA GLN A 157 16.97 18.18 13.40
C GLN A 157 16.40 18.10 11.97
N SER A 158 17.26 17.83 10.98
CA SER A 158 16.85 17.65 9.58
C SER A 158 15.92 16.46 9.42
N ALA A 159 16.27 15.30 9.99
CA ALA A 159 15.43 14.11 9.94
C ALA A 159 14.06 14.37 10.59
N TYR A 160 14.05 14.98 11.78
CA TYR A 160 12.83 15.37 12.49
C TYR A 160 11.95 16.29 11.64
N GLN A 161 12.51 17.38 11.10
CA GLN A 161 11.76 18.36 10.31
C GLN A 161 11.19 17.74 9.03
N ASN A 162 11.97 16.91 8.33
CA ASN A 162 11.51 16.27 7.11
C ASN A 162 10.45 15.20 7.36
N ILE A 163 10.54 14.42 8.45
CA ILE A 163 9.47 13.49 8.87
C ILE A 163 8.19 14.26 9.20
N CYS A 164 8.30 15.36 9.96
CA CYS A 164 7.15 16.22 10.30
C CYS A 164 6.51 16.88 9.08
N ARG A 165 7.28 17.23 8.05
CA ARG A 165 6.73 17.73 6.77
C ARG A 165 6.10 16.60 5.96
N GLY A 166 6.74 15.43 5.95
CA GLY A 166 6.27 14.26 5.24
C GLY A 166 4.97 13.68 5.79
N SER A 167 4.68 13.85 7.08
CA SER A 167 3.37 13.50 7.67
C SER A 167 2.20 14.33 7.11
N ARG A 168 2.48 15.33 6.27
CA ARG A 168 1.50 16.11 5.52
C ARG A 168 1.73 16.05 4.00
N GLY A 169 2.48 15.05 3.52
CA GLY A 169 2.81 14.93 2.10
C GLY A 169 3.82 15.96 1.59
N PHE A 170 4.70 16.47 2.46
CA PHE A 170 5.80 17.42 2.14
C PHE A 170 5.37 18.83 1.71
N SER A 171 4.08 19.13 1.80
CA SER A 171 3.47 20.37 1.33
C SER A 171 2.54 20.96 2.38
N PHE A 172 1.89 22.07 2.04
CA PHE A 172 0.87 22.67 2.89
C PHE A 172 -0.48 21.99 2.69
N GLY A 173 -1.22 21.81 3.79
CA GLY A 173 -2.54 21.19 3.79
C GLY A 173 -2.56 19.88 4.57
N GLU A 174 -3.76 19.35 4.78
CA GLU A 174 -3.95 18.01 5.34
C GLU A 174 -3.81 16.98 4.22
N TRP A 175 -3.10 15.88 4.50
CA TRP A 175 -3.00 14.79 3.54
C TRP A 175 -4.36 14.13 3.35
N GLY A 176 -4.72 13.86 2.10
CA GLY A 176 -6.01 13.29 1.76
C GLY A 176 -6.16 13.06 0.28
N HIS A 177 -7.32 12.53 -0.13
CA HIS A 177 -7.57 12.14 -1.51
C HIS A 177 -7.39 13.27 -2.54
N ASN A 178 -7.64 14.51 -2.12
CA ASN A 178 -7.54 15.71 -2.96
C ASN A 178 -6.25 16.51 -2.73
N HIS A 179 -5.25 15.93 -2.04
CA HIS A 179 -4.01 16.63 -1.77
C HIS A 179 -3.23 16.88 -3.07
N PRO A 180 -2.70 18.09 -3.32
CA PRO A 180 -2.11 18.46 -4.62
C PRO A 180 -0.86 17.64 -4.99
N ASP A 181 -0.10 17.18 -4.00
CA ASP A 181 1.07 16.33 -4.22
C ASP A 181 0.76 14.82 -4.10
N ARG A 182 -0.53 14.45 -3.99
CA ARG A 182 -0.95 13.05 -4.04
C ARG A 182 -1.19 12.65 -5.49
N SER A 183 -0.53 11.58 -5.91
CA SER A 183 -0.67 11.01 -7.24
C SER A 183 -2.09 10.55 -7.48
N HIS A 184 -2.51 10.65 -8.73
CA HIS A 184 -3.80 10.16 -9.18
C HIS A 184 -3.74 8.70 -9.62
N ASP A 185 -2.53 8.19 -9.91
CA ASP A 185 -2.30 6.77 -10.06
C ASP A 185 -2.53 6.06 -8.72
N ALA A 186 -3.54 5.19 -8.66
CA ALA A 186 -3.94 4.53 -7.42
C ALA A 186 -2.80 3.74 -6.76
N ARG A 187 -1.84 3.20 -7.53
CA ARG A 187 -0.71 2.43 -7.02
C ARG A 187 0.34 3.35 -6.38
N ILE A 188 0.65 4.48 -7.01
CA ILE A 188 1.57 5.48 -6.45
C ILE A 188 0.91 6.08 -5.19
N ALA A 189 -0.35 6.48 -5.31
CA ALA A 189 -1.10 7.11 -4.25
C ALA A 189 -1.23 6.23 -3.01
N TYR A 190 -1.51 4.93 -3.17
CA TYR A 190 -1.54 3.96 -2.07
C TYR A 190 -0.22 3.91 -1.29
N ARG A 191 0.92 3.97 -2.00
CA ARG A 191 2.24 3.98 -1.35
C ARG A 191 2.54 5.31 -0.67
N GLN A 192 2.14 6.42 -1.28
CA GLN A 192 2.22 7.74 -0.62
C GLN A 192 1.38 7.74 0.66
N ASP A 193 0.16 7.21 0.63
CA ASP A 193 -0.72 7.10 1.81
C ASP A 193 -0.05 6.29 2.92
N GLY A 194 0.54 5.14 2.59
CA GLY A 194 1.28 4.33 3.55
C GLY A 194 2.49 5.04 4.16
N LEU A 195 3.25 5.77 3.35
CA LEU A 195 4.40 6.57 3.79
C LEU A 195 3.99 7.72 4.70
N VAL A 196 2.96 8.49 4.32
CA VAL A 196 2.44 9.60 5.10
C VAL A 196 1.90 9.09 6.44
N ALA A 197 1.13 8.01 6.45
CA ALA A 197 0.63 7.40 7.68
C ALA A 197 1.76 6.95 8.62
N THR A 198 2.84 6.39 8.09
CA THR A 198 4.03 6.05 8.89
C THR A 198 4.69 7.29 9.48
N MET A 199 4.84 8.35 8.70
CA MET A 199 5.39 9.63 9.19
C MET A 199 4.48 10.32 10.20
N GLU A 200 3.15 10.17 10.11
CA GLU A 200 2.21 10.63 11.14
C GLU A 200 2.39 9.87 12.46
N ARG A 201 2.56 8.54 12.42
CA ARG A 201 2.85 7.73 13.61
C ARG A 201 4.19 8.13 14.24
N LEU A 202 5.24 8.30 13.43
CA LEU A 202 6.54 8.80 13.89
C LEU A 202 6.41 10.18 14.53
N THR A 203 5.71 11.12 13.87
CA THR A 203 5.49 12.48 14.38
C THR A 203 4.77 12.43 15.74
N THR A 204 3.80 11.53 15.89
CA THR A 204 3.07 11.33 17.15
C THR A 204 3.99 10.80 18.25
N LEU A 205 4.82 9.79 17.97
CA LEU A 205 5.83 9.29 18.91
C LEU A 205 6.80 10.41 19.33
N LEU A 206 7.28 11.20 18.36
CA LEU A 206 8.22 12.31 18.61
C LEU A 206 7.58 13.41 19.48
N TYR A 207 6.27 13.69 19.29
CA TYR A 207 5.55 14.66 20.13
C TYR A 207 5.31 14.21 21.56
N GLN A 208 5.22 12.90 21.83
CA GLN A 208 5.09 12.37 23.20
C GLN A 208 6.28 12.76 24.10
N ARG A 209 7.41 13.18 23.52
CA ARG A 209 8.62 13.59 24.24
C ARG A 209 8.92 15.10 24.18
N ARG A 210 7.88 15.95 24.09
CA ARG A 210 7.97 17.43 23.99
C ARG A 210 8.81 18.15 25.07
N TRP A 211 9.30 17.48 26.11
CA TRP A 211 10.04 18.09 27.24
C TRP A 211 11.55 17.81 27.26
N ALA A 212 12.08 16.99 26.34
CA ALA A 212 13.54 16.86 26.19
C ALA A 212 14.08 18.10 25.45
N ARG A 213 14.54 19.07 26.25
CA ARG A 213 14.96 20.39 25.77
C ARG A 213 16.22 20.32 24.89
N TYR A 214 16.18 21.09 23.81
CA TYR A 214 17.33 21.74 23.16
C TYR A 214 18.43 22.05 24.19
N THR A 215 19.52 21.29 24.17
CA THR A 215 20.75 21.70 24.85
C THR A 215 21.70 22.15 23.75
N TRP A 216 21.92 23.46 23.68
CA TRP A 216 22.94 24.09 22.84
C TRP A 216 24.30 23.54 23.25
N LEU A 217 24.79 22.56 22.49
CA LEU A 217 26.20 22.20 22.42
C LEU A 217 26.64 22.57 21.02
N GLU A 218 27.63 23.46 20.97
CA GLU A 218 28.16 24.12 19.78
C GLU A 218 28.26 23.17 18.57
N ASP A 219 27.65 23.59 17.47
CA ASP A 219 27.82 23.15 16.07
C ASP A 219 27.32 21.80 15.56
N ILE A 220 26.48 21.00 16.28
CA ILE A 220 25.84 19.83 15.63
C ILE A 220 24.39 19.55 16.08
N ASN A 221 23.46 19.70 15.12
CA ASN A 221 22.00 19.61 15.23
C ASN A 221 21.45 18.19 15.60
N PHE A 222 21.54 17.77 16.86
CA PHE A 222 21.00 16.48 17.34
C PHE A 222 20.06 16.58 18.54
N CYS A 223 19.03 15.73 18.58
CA CYS A 223 18.11 15.56 19.70
C CYS A 223 18.50 14.35 20.58
N SER A 224 19.15 14.54 21.74
CA SER A 224 19.47 13.42 22.65
C SER A 224 18.42 13.20 23.75
N PHE A 225 18.11 11.92 24.05
CA PHE A 225 17.22 11.52 25.15
C PHE A 225 17.99 10.63 26.14
N ARG A 226 18.21 11.12 27.36
CA ARG A 226 18.47 10.25 28.52
C ARG A 226 17.77 10.82 29.74
N GLU A 227 16.66 10.20 30.14
CA GLU A 227 16.43 10.04 31.58
C GLU A 227 17.22 8.81 32.05
N SER A 228 17.50 8.70 33.34
CA SER A 228 18.51 7.77 33.89
C SER A 228 18.48 6.34 33.31
N ARG A 229 19.63 5.63 33.37
CA ARG A 229 19.88 4.27 32.82
C ARG A 229 18.87 3.15 33.18
N PHE A 230 17.79 3.43 33.90
CA PHE A 230 16.92 2.43 34.55
C PHE A 230 15.41 2.63 34.33
N SER A 231 14.96 3.47 33.39
CA SER A 231 13.53 3.60 33.05
C SER A 231 13.17 2.68 31.87
N ASN A 232 12.26 1.72 32.09
CA ASN A 232 11.72 0.83 31.03
C ASN A 232 10.95 1.61 29.93
N LEU A 233 10.59 2.87 30.19
CA LEU A 233 9.88 3.74 29.25
C LEU A 233 10.81 4.24 28.13
N ASP A 234 12.12 4.41 28.41
CA ASP A 234 13.11 4.83 27.40
C ASP A 234 13.40 3.71 26.40
N SER A 235 13.52 2.46 26.86
CA SER A 235 13.70 1.31 25.97
C SER A 235 12.50 1.13 25.05
N ARG A 236 11.28 1.08 25.61
CA ARG A 236 10.05 0.89 24.81
C ARG A 236 9.84 2.00 23.78
N TYR A 237 10.13 3.25 24.15
CA TYR A 237 10.07 4.36 23.21
C TYR A 237 11.08 4.17 22.08
N THR A 238 12.33 3.86 22.42
CA THR A 238 13.42 3.67 21.45
C THR A 238 13.12 2.50 20.51
N ASP A 239 12.57 1.41 21.04
CA ASP A 239 12.16 0.24 20.26
C ASP A 239 11.03 0.60 19.28
N ASN A 240 10.00 1.32 19.74
CA ASN A 240 8.90 1.79 18.90
C ASN A 240 9.37 2.77 17.81
N LEU A 241 10.25 3.71 18.18
CA LEU A 241 10.81 4.68 17.24
C LEU A 241 11.64 3.96 16.15
N ASN A 242 12.53 3.06 16.56
CA ASN A 242 13.34 2.28 15.64
C ASN A 242 12.46 1.41 14.74
N HIS A 243 11.42 0.78 15.29
CA HIS A 243 10.48 -0.02 14.52
C HIS A 243 9.80 0.79 13.41
N GLU A 244 9.22 1.94 13.74
CA GLU A 244 8.55 2.80 12.76
C GLU A 244 9.53 3.43 11.76
N LEU A 245 10.75 3.76 12.17
CA LEU A 245 11.81 4.22 11.26
C LEU A 245 12.21 3.14 10.26
N GLN A 246 12.31 1.88 10.68
CA GLN A 246 12.59 0.77 9.77
C GLN A 246 11.46 0.55 8.76
N ILE A 247 10.20 0.69 9.19
CA ILE A 247 9.05 0.68 8.28
C ILE A 247 9.16 1.82 7.27
N LEU A 248 9.44 3.04 7.73
CA LEU A 248 9.59 4.21 6.86
C LEU A 248 10.71 4.00 5.84
N ILE A 249 11.88 3.55 6.29
CA ILE A 249 13.05 3.29 5.42
C ILE A 249 12.68 2.29 4.34
N ARG A 250 12.08 1.15 4.72
CA ARG A 250 11.65 0.12 3.77
C ARG A 250 10.63 0.67 2.77
N GLN A 251 9.57 1.33 3.24
CA GLN A 251 8.55 1.91 2.37
C GLN A 251 9.14 2.96 1.42
N ALA A 252 10.12 3.74 1.89
CA ALA A 252 10.76 4.79 1.09
C ALA A 252 11.64 4.19 -0.01
N HIS A 253 12.42 3.15 0.29
CA HIS A 253 13.15 2.40 -0.74
C HIS A 253 12.20 1.76 -1.75
N ASP A 254 11.18 1.05 -1.27
CA ASP A 254 10.17 0.42 -2.13
C ASP A 254 9.45 1.43 -3.04
N PHE A 255 9.25 2.67 -2.58
CA PHE A 255 8.67 3.75 -3.37
C PHE A 255 9.66 4.33 -4.38
N ARG A 256 10.92 4.55 -4.01
CA ARG A 256 11.94 5.11 -4.90
C ARG A 256 12.30 4.16 -6.04
N ASP A 257 12.37 2.87 -5.75
CA ASP A 257 12.79 1.82 -6.69
C ASP A 257 11.63 1.31 -7.56
N MET A 258 10.44 1.90 -7.44
CA MET A 258 9.31 1.49 -8.25
C MET A 258 9.55 1.83 -9.73
N PRO A 259 9.20 0.91 -10.66
CA PRO A 259 9.30 1.16 -12.09
C PRO A 259 8.37 2.30 -12.51
#